data_AF-A0A6N4VAB9-F1
#
_entry.id   AF-A0A6N4VAB9-F1
#
_cell.length_a   1.000
_cell.length_b   1.000
_cell.length_c   1.000
_cell.angle_alpha   90.00
_cell.angle_beta   90.00
_cell.angle_gamma   90.00
#
_symmetry.space_group_name_H-M   'P 1'
#
loop_
_entity.id
_entity.type
_entity.pdbx_description
1 polymer ?
#
loop_
_entity_poly.entity_id
_entity_poly.type
_entity_poly.pdbx_seq_one_letter_code
_entity_poly.pdbx_strand_id
1 'polypeptide(L)'
;MSSTENPSGGADQPDPQDRWTPPVGPVDPEHPECAAVIAEVWTLLDGECTVETRDRLRQHLEECPTCLRYYGIEERVKKLIAIKCSGERAPDSLRERLRLEISRTTIIRRG
;
A
#
# COMPACT_ATOMS: atom_id res chain seq x y z
N MET A 1 -49.54 -32.09 1.26
CA MET A 1 -48.22 -32.47 0.73
C MET A 1 -47.47 -31.18 0.51
N SER A 2 -46.57 -30.87 1.43
CA SER A 2 -45.93 -29.57 1.59
C SER A 2 -44.86 -29.36 0.51
N SER A 3 -45.01 -28.28 -0.25
CA SER A 3 -43.90 -27.68 -1.00
C SER A 3 -43.11 -26.84 0.00
N THR A 4 -41.92 -27.30 0.37
CA THR A 4 -40.98 -26.48 1.13
C THR A 4 -39.98 -25.90 0.15
N GLU A 5 -40.13 -24.59 -0.10
CA GLU A 5 -39.21 -23.79 -0.88
C GLU A 5 -38.00 -23.49 0.03
N ASN A 6 -36.79 -23.91 -0.37
CA ASN A 6 -35.57 -23.56 0.33
C ASN A 6 -35.01 -22.26 -0.25
N PRO A 7 -34.90 -21.15 0.51
CA PRO A 7 -34.18 -19.98 0.07
C PRO A 7 -32.72 -20.16 0.48
N SER A 8 -31.93 -20.80 -0.37
CA SER A 8 -30.47 -20.82 -0.20
C SER A 8 -29.91 -19.46 -0.59
N GLY A 9 -29.94 -18.52 0.37
CA GLY A 9 -29.16 -17.30 0.30
C GLY A 9 -27.67 -17.68 0.24
N GLY A 10 -27.10 -17.66 -0.96
CA GLY A 10 -25.69 -17.86 -1.17
C GLY A 10 -24.91 -16.72 -0.52
N ALA A 11 -24.25 -17.01 0.60
CA ALA A 11 -23.18 -16.16 1.08
C ALA A 11 -22.09 -16.19 0.02
N ASP A 12 -21.89 -15.06 -0.66
CA ASP A 12 -20.73 -14.77 -1.50
C ASP A 12 -19.49 -14.81 -0.60
N GLN A 13 -18.91 -16.00 -0.42
CA GLN A 13 -17.64 -16.14 0.27
C GLN A 13 -16.55 -15.82 -0.75
N PRO A 14 -15.71 -14.79 -0.49
CA PRO A 14 -14.63 -14.45 -1.41
C PRO A 14 -13.70 -15.67 -1.55
N ASP A 15 -13.30 -15.97 -2.79
CA ASP A 15 -12.37 -17.07 -3.06
C ASP A 15 -11.08 -16.79 -2.28
N PRO A 16 -10.55 -17.75 -1.50
CA PRO A 16 -9.26 -17.59 -0.84
C PRO A 16 -8.12 -17.18 -1.78
N GLN A 17 -8.26 -17.40 -3.10
CA GLN A 17 -7.34 -16.96 -4.14
C GLN A 17 -7.40 -15.46 -4.46
N ASP A 18 -8.50 -14.78 -4.13
CA ASP A 18 -8.64 -13.32 -4.28
C ASP A 18 -7.96 -12.55 -3.15
N ARG A 19 -7.45 -13.26 -2.14
CA ARG A 19 -6.71 -12.65 -1.05
C ARG A 19 -5.33 -12.21 -1.54
N TRP A 20 -5.18 -10.90 -1.77
CA TRP A 20 -3.87 -10.31 -2.03
C TRP A 20 -2.90 -10.65 -0.89
N THR A 21 -1.79 -11.28 -1.26
CA THR A 21 -0.68 -11.61 -0.36
C THR A 21 0.54 -10.82 -0.83
N PRO A 22 1.27 -10.14 0.06
CA PRO A 22 2.45 -9.39 -0.34
C PRO A 22 3.49 -10.33 -0.97
N PRO A 23 4.13 -9.92 -2.08
CA PRO A 23 5.16 -10.72 -2.70
C PRO A 23 6.35 -10.81 -1.75
N VAL A 24 6.56 -11.99 -1.16
CA VAL A 24 7.82 -12.31 -0.50
C VAL A 24 8.81 -12.61 -1.62
N GLY A 25 9.84 -11.77 -1.78
CA GLY A 25 10.89 -11.99 -2.75
C GLY A 25 11.57 -13.36 -2.56
N PRO A 26 12.25 -13.90 -3.59
CA PRO A 26 12.98 -15.15 -3.43
C PRO A 26 13.97 -15.02 -2.27
N VAL A 27 13.85 -15.94 -1.30
CA VAL A 27 14.78 -16.01 -0.17
C VAL A 27 16.08 -16.59 -0.72
N ASP A 28 17.05 -15.71 -0.95
CA ASP A 28 18.43 -16.13 -1.19
C ASP A 28 19.00 -16.62 0.15
N PRO A 29 19.36 -17.91 0.30
CA PRO A 29 19.94 -18.41 1.54
C PRO A 29 21.26 -17.73 1.91
N GLU A 30 21.96 -17.11 0.95
CA GLU A 30 23.18 -16.33 1.19
C GLU A 30 22.88 -14.90 1.68
N HIS A 31 21.64 -14.41 1.49
CA HIS A 31 21.21 -13.05 1.84
C HIS A 31 19.79 -13.04 2.45
N PRO A 32 19.59 -13.63 3.65
CA PRO A 32 18.28 -13.77 4.28
C PRO A 32 17.59 -12.43 4.56
N GLU A 33 18.36 -11.35 4.72
CA GLU A 33 17.85 -10.00 4.95
C GLU A 33 17.18 -9.38 3.71
N CYS A 34 17.48 -9.87 2.50
CA CYS A 34 16.85 -9.40 1.26
C CYS A 34 15.34 -9.65 1.28
N ALA A 35 14.89 -10.79 1.80
CA ALA A 35 13.46 -11.11 1.86
C ALA A 35 12.68 -10.10 2.72
N ALA A 36 13.26 -9.69 3.86
CA ALA A 36 12.67 -8.69 4.74
C ALA A 36 12.66 -7.30 4.09
N VAL A 37 13.67 -6.96 3.29
CA VAL A 37 13.72 -5.68 2.55
C VAL A 37 12.64 -5.64 1.48
N ILE A 38 12.46 -6.72 0.72
CA ILE A 38 11.43 -6.78 -0.34
C ILE A 38 10.02 -6.74 0.26
N ALA A 39 9.80 -7.41 1.41
CA ALA A 39 8.52 -7.36 2.10
C ALA A 39 8.10 -5.93 2.51
N GLU A 40 9.06 -5.07 2.85
CA GLU A 40 8.83 -3.70 3.32
C GLU A 40 8.93 -2.63 2.22
N VAL A 41 9.19 -3.03 0.98
CA VAL A 41 9.50 -2.10 -0.10
C VAL A 41 8.31 -1.20 -0.46
N TRP A 42 7.08 -1.73 -0.37
CA TRP A 42 5.85 -0.98 -0.59
C TRP A 42 5.62 0.05 0.53
N THR A 43 5.78 -0.34 1.79
CA THR A 43 5.75 0.56 2.95
C THR A 43 6.72 1.73 2.77
N LEU A 44 7.94 1.44 2.29
CA LEU A 44 8.95 2.45 1.98
C LEU A 44 8.49 3.39 0.86
N LEU A 45 7.97 2.82 -0.23
CA LEU A 45 7.47 3.59 -1.37
C LEU A 45 6.25 4.45 -1.01
N ASP A 46 5.42 4.04 -0.06
CA ASP A 46 4.26 4.81 0.45
C ASP A 46 4.68 5.90 1.43
N GLY A 47 5.94 5.86 1.90
CA GLY A 47 6.46 6.78 2.89
C GLY A 47 5.96 6.49 4.31
N GLU A 48 5.37 5.32 4.52
CA GLU A 48 4.77 4.86 5.78
C GLU A 48 5.79 4.20 6.73
N CYS A 49 7.06 4.14 6.34
CA CYS A 49 8.13 3.66 7.23
C CYS A 49 8.45 4.68 8.34
N THR A 50 8.80 4.14 9.52
CA THR A 50 9.54 4.88 10.54
C THR A 50 10.89 5.36 10.01
N VAL A 51 11.50 6.34 10.68
CA VAL A 51 12.82 6.86 10.29
C VAL A 51 13.86 5.73 10.33
N GLU A 52 13.89 4.92 11.39
CA GLU A 52 14.86 3.84 11.52
C GLU A 52 14.70 2.78 10.42
N THR A 53 13.45 2.42 10.11
CA THR A 53 13.15 1.44 9.07
C THR A 53 13.58 1.95 7.69
N ARG A 54 13.30 3.23 7.41
CA ARG A 54 13.69 3.87 6.15
C ARG A 54 15.20 3.87 5.95
N ASP A 55 15.96 4.23 6.98
CA ASP A 55 17.42 4.31 6.89
C ASP A 55 18.03 2.91 6.71
N ARG A 56 17.55 1.91 7.46
CA ARG A 56 17.96 0.50 7.30
C ARG A 56 17.70 -0.01 5.88
N LEU A 57 16.51 0.24 5.33
CA LEU A 57 16.16 -0.21 3.98
C LEU A 57 17.02 0.49 2.93
N ARG A 58 17.26 1.79 3.07
CA ARG A 58 18.12 2.55 2.15
C ARG A 58 19.54 2.03 2.14
N GLN A 59 20.13 1.82 3.31
CA GLN A 59 21.46 1.25 3.43
C GLN A 59 21.56 -0.09 2.68
N HIS A 60 20.60 -1.00 2.90
CA HIS A 60 20.61 -2.28 2.20
C HIS A 60 20.44 -2.12 0.68
N LEU A 61 19.59 -1.21 0.21
CA LEU A 61 19.43 -0.94 -1.23
C LEU A 61 20.70 -0.37 -1.88
N GLU A 62 21.53 0.35 -1.12
CA GLU A 62 22.83 0.85 -1.58
C GLU A 62 23.88 -0.27 -1.66
N GLU A 63 23.85 -1.22 -0.72
CA GLU A 63 24.81 -2.32 -0.61
C GLU A 63 24.43 -3.54 -1.48
N CYS A 64 23.14 -3.72 -1.81
CA CYS A 64 22.62 -4.89 -2.52
C CYS A 64 22.02 -4.53 -3.89
N PRO A 65 22.78 -4.72 -4.99
CA PRO A 65 22.28 -4.47 -6.35
C PRO A 65 21.05 -5.29 -6.73
N THR A 66 20.87 -6.47 -6.13
CA THR A 66 19.70 -7.31 -6.38
C THR A 66 18.42 -6.68 -5.83
N CYS A 67 18.41 -6.29 -4.56
CA CYS A 67 17.28 -5.57 -3.98
C CYS A 67 17.01 -4.23 -4.67
N LEU A 68 18.05 -3.52 -5.11
CA LEU A 68 17.89 -2.29 -5.89
C LEU A 68 17.14 -2.51 -7.21
N ARG A 69 17.41 -3.62 -7.92
CA ARG A 69 16.66 -3.97 -9.14
C ARG A 69 15.18 -4.25 -8.84
N TYR A 70 14.90 -5.01 -7.78
CA TYR A 70 13.52 -5.30 -7.37
C TYR A 70 12.78 -4.03 -6.96
N TYR A 71 13.40 -3.19 -6.13
CA TYR A 71 12.87 -1.86 -5.77
C TYR A 71 12.47 -1.05 -7.00
N GLY A 72 13.35 -0.98 -8.02
CA GLY A 72 13.06 -0.24 -9.25
C GLY A 72 11.92 -0.83 -10.09
N ILE A 73 11.62 -2.14 -9.99
CA ILE A 73 10.43 -2.73 -10.60
C ILE A 73 9.18 -2.25 -9.85
N GLU A 74 9.16 -2.41 -8.54
CA GLU A 74 8.02 -2.04 -7.69
C GLU A 74 7.69 -0.54 -7.79
N GLU A 75 8.71 0.33 -7.80
CA GLU A 75 8.55 1.76 -8.01
C GLU A 75 7.85 2.07 -9.34
N ARG A 76 8.28 1.40 -10.43
CA ARG A 76 7.67 1.57 -11.76
C ARG A 76 6.22 1.08 -11.80
N VAL A 77 5.94 -0.04 -11.16
CA VAL A 77 4.57 -0.58 -11.03
C VAL A 77 3.69 0.42 -10.28
N LYS A 78 4.14 0.89 -9.11
CA LYS A 78 3.43 1.88 -8.32
C LYS A 78 3.17 3.17 -9.10
N LYS A 79 4.16 3.67 -9.82
CA LYS A 79 4.02 4.86 -10.68
C LYS A 79 2.99 4.63 -11.78
N LEU A 80 2.99 3.45 -12.41
CA LEU A 80 2.01 3.11 -13.44
C LEU A 80 0.59 3.08 -12.88
N ILE A 81 0.40 2.48 -11.70
CA ILE A 81 -0.89 2.47 -10.99
C ILE A 81 -1.34 3.90 -10.70
N ALA A 82 -0.45 4.74 -10.16
CA ALA A 82 -0.77 6.13 -9.89
C ALA A 82 -1.23 6.88 -11.16
N ILE A 83 -0.59 6.65 -12.31
CA ILE A 83 -0.97 7.28 -13.58
C ILE A 83 -2.32 6.76 -14.11
N LYS A 84 -2.57 5.45 -14.02
CA LYS A 84 -3.76 4.82 -14.61
C LYS A 84 -4.99 4.93 -13.72
N CYS A 85 -4.79 5.00 -12.40
CA CYS A 85 -5.84 4.99 -11.40
C CYS A 85 -6.04 6.36 -10.71
N SER A 86 -5.40 7.44 -11.17
CA SER A 86 -5.63 8.81 -10.66
C SER A 86 -6.98 9.43 -11.10
N GLY A 87 -7.92 8.62 -11.58
CA GLY A 87 -9.04 9.04 -12.42
C GLY A 87 -10.06 9.96 -11.74
N GLU A 88 -10.17 9.95 -10.42
CA GLU A 88 -11.18 10.73 -9.72
C GLU A 88 -10.55 11.82 -8.86
N ARG A 89 -10.69 13.05 -9.36
CA ARG A 89 -10.42 14.24 -8.57
C ARG A 89 -11.54 14.38 -7.54
N ALA A 90 -11.17 14.49 -6.26
CA ALA A 90 -12.12 14.86 -5.20
C ALA A 90 -13.02 16.06 -5.59
N PRO A 91 -14.32 16.05 -5.24
CA PRO A 91 -15.22 17.16 -5.56
C PRO A 91 -14.74 18.49 -4.95
N ASP A 92 -14.97 19.61 -5.64
CA ASP A 92 -14.52 20.92 -5.17
C ASP A 92 -15.15 21.32 -3.83
N SER A 93 -16.41 20.95 -3.60
CA SER A 93 -17.09 21.17 -2.31
C SER A 93 -16.37 20.50 -1.14
N LEU A 94 -15.81 19.29 -1.34
CA LEU A 94 -15.04 18.60 -0.31
C LEU A 94 -13.71 19.31 -0.04
N ARG A 95 -13.04 19.78 -1.10
CA ARG A 95 -11.77 20.52 -0.98
C ARG A 95 -11.95 21.85 -0.24
N GLU A 96 -13.01 22.58 -0.57
CA GLU A 96 -13.33 23.87 0.05
C GLU A 96 -13.63 23.70 1.54
N ARG A 97 -14.47 22.72 1.88
CA ARG A 97 -14.77 22.39 3.29
C ARG A 97 -13.51 22.00 4.07
N LEU A 98 -12.62 21.19 3.49
CA LEU A 98 -11.36 20.82 4.11
C LEU A 98 -10.46 22.03 4.38
N ARG A 99 -10.33 22.95 3.42
CA ARG A 99 -9.52 24.18 3.58
C ARG A 99 -10.04 25.05 4.73
N LEU A 100 -11.35 25.24 4.82
CA LEU A 100 -11.98 26.01 5.89
C LEU A 100 -11.67 25.38 7.26
N GLU A 101 -11.90 24.08 7.42
CA GLU A 101 -11.72 23.40 8.70
C GLU A 101 -10.25 23.37 9.16
N ILE A 102 -9.31 23.18 8.23
CA ILE A 102 -7.86 23.26 8.52
C ILE A 102 -7.46 24.68 8.96
N SER A 103 -7.96 25.72 8.27
CA SER A 103 -7.65 27.11 8.61
C SER A 103 -8.16 27.47 10.02
N ARG A 104 -9.39 27.08 10.34
CA ARG A 104 -10.02 27.26 11.66
C ARG A 104 -9.21 26.57 12.76
N THR A 105 -8.82 25.31 12.56
CA THR A 105 -8.04 24.54 13.53
C THR A 105 -6.67 25.18 13.79
N THR A 106 -6.06 25.75 12.75
CA THR A 106 -4.75 26.42 12.86
C THR A 106 -4.84 27.71 13.67
N ILE A 107 -5.92 28.48 13.54
CA ILE A 107 -6.16 29.71 14.31
C ILE A 107 -6.30 29.38 15.80
N ILE A 108 -7.07 28.33 16.14
CA ILE A 108 -7.34 27.94 17.53
C ILE A 108 -6.07 27.47 18.25
N ARG A 109 -5.12 26.83 17.56
CA ARG A 109 -3.88 26.32 18.17
C ARG A 109 -2.77 27.37 18.31
N ARG A 110 -2.88 28.52 17.65
CA ARG A 110 -1.89 29.61 17.72
C ARG A 110 -2.34 30.79 18.57
N GLY A 111 -3.61 30.83 18.97
CA GLY A 111 -4.17 31.80 19.91
C GLY A 111 -4.03 31.36 21.35
#